data_AF-A0A819S4W4-F1
#
_entry.id   AF-A0A819S4W4-F1
#
_cell.length_a   1.000
_cell.length_b   1.000
_cell.length_c   1.000
_cell.angle_alpha   90.00
_cell.angle_beta   90.00
_cell.angle_gamma   90.00
#
_symmetry.space_group_name_H-M   'P 1'
#
loop_
_entity.id
_entity.type
_entity.pdbx_description
1 polymer ?
#
loop_
_entity_poly.entity_id
_entity_poly.type
_entity_poly.pdbx_seq_one_letter_code
_entity_poly.pdbx_strand_id
1 'polypeptide(L)'
;MNATLDDDIIIIYLSNIGLYLMRYVLMIIIILGLVGNFFNILVFHQPTFRSNPCSFYLITAAYVNIIWIMTSPLSRILATFQLDLSENISIICKIRRSLSYTFSSLSMISIAFGTVDRFLISSSQIEYRQLS
;
A
#
# COMPACT_ATOMS: atom_id res chain seq x y z
N MET A 1 33.07 3.02 -32.61
CA MET A 1 33.05 1.96 -31.58
C MET A 1 33.16 2.49 -30.14
N ASN A 2 33.61 3.74 -29.91
CA ASN A 2 33.63 4.34 -28.56
C ASN A 2 32.30 4.93 -28.08
N ALA A 3 31.41 5.38 -28.98
CA ALA A 3 30.15 6.02 -28.57
C ALA A 3 29.19 5.05 -27.86
N THR A 4 29.10 3.80 -28.34
CA THR A 4 28.25 2.77 -27.73
C THR A 4 28.74 2.32 -26.35
N LEU A 5 30.06 2.38 -26.11
CA LEU A 5 30.64 1.99 -24.81
C LEU A 5 30.32 3.01 -23.72
N ASP A 6 30.27 4.30 -24.06
CA ASP A 6 29.92 5.39 -23.14
C ASP A 6 28.43 5.35 -22.76
N ASP A 7 27.57 5.08 -23.74
CA ASP A 7 26.13 4.89 -23.54
C ASP A 7 25.84 3.69 -22.60
N ASP A 8 26.53 2.57 -22.79
CA ASP A 8 26.39 1.37 -21.95
C ASP A 8 26.76 1.65 -20.47
N ILE A 9 27.82 2.43 -20.25
CA ILE A 9 28.27 2.82 -18.91
C ILE A 9 27.21 3.68 -18.22
N ILE A 10 26.66 4.68 -18.92
CA ILE A 10 25.60 5.56 -18.39
C ILE A 10 24.37 4.74 -17.98
N ILE A 11 23.96 3.77 -18.80
CA ILE A 11 22.81 2.88 -18.52
C ILE A 11 23.06 2.08 -17.23
N ILE A 12 24.26 1.53 -17.05
CA ILE A 12 24.63 0.77 -15.85
C ILE A 12 24.60 1.65 -14.60
N TYR A 13 25.17 2.86 -14.67
CA TYR A 13 25.13 3.81 -13.55
C TYR A 13 23.70 4.18 -13.16
N LEU A 14 22.86 4.50 -14.14
CA LEU A 14 21.46 4.88 -13.90
C LEU A 14 20.65 3.73 -13.29
N SER A 15 20.86 2.50 -13.79
CA SER A 15 20.24 1.28 -13.25
C SER A 15 20.64 1.04 -11.79
N ASN A 16 21.93 1.19 -11.46
CA ASN A 16 22.43 1.02 -10.09
C ASN A 16 21.83 2.05 -9.13
N ILE A 17 21.76 3.32 -9.53
CA ILE A 17 21.12 4.37 -8.73
C ILE A 17 19.65 4.03 -8.48
N GLY A 18 18.92 3.60 -9.51
CA GLY A 18 17.53 3.16 -9.40
C GLY A 18 17.36 2.01 -8.41
N LEU A 19 18.28 1.03 -8.44
CA LEU A 19 18.26 -0.12 -7.56
C LEU A 19 18.51 0.25 -6.09
N TYR A 20 19.49 1.12 -5.81
CA TYR A 20 19.74 1.61 -4.45
C TYR A 20 18.56 2.42 -3.92
N LEU A 21 18.01 3.32 -4.73
CA LEU A 21 16.88 4.15 -4.34
C LEU A 21 15.67 3.27 -4.04
N MET A 22 15.37 2.30 -4.90
CA MET A 22 14.30 1.33 -4.69
C MET A 22 14.50 0.55 -3.39
N ARG A 23 15.72 0.05 -3.11
CA ARG A 23 16.01 -0.72 -1.89
C ARG A 23 15.77 0.10 -0.62
N TYR A 24 16.41 1.27 -0.50
CA TYR A 24 16.34 2.04 0.73
C TYR A 24 14.98 2.70 0.94
N VAL A 25 14.38 3.26 -0.11
CA VAL A 25 13.06 3.92 -0.02
C VAL A 25 11.98 2.89 0.29
N LEU A 26 11.99 1.71 -0.35
CA LEU A 26 11.00 0.67 -0.04
C LEU A 26 11.15 0.13 1.39
N MET A 27 12.37 -0.04 1.91
CA MET A 27 12.55 -0.42 3.33
C MET A 27 11.86 0.57 4.27
N ILE A 28 12.09 1.86 4.04
CA ILE A 28 11.51 2.92 4.87
C ILE A 28 9.98 2.90 4.75
N ILE A 29 9.44 2.79 3.54
CA ILE A 29 7.98 2.72 3.30
C ILE A 29 7.37 1.49 3.97
N ILE A 30 8.01 0.33 3.91
CA ILE A 30 7.52 -0.90 4.55
C ILE A 30 7.48 -0.72 6.07
N ILE A 31 8.57 -0.23 6.68
CA ILE A 31 8.64 -0.04 8.14
C ILE A 31 7.60 0.97 8.60
N LEU A 32 7.58 2.17 8.01
CA LEU A 32 6.63 3.21 8.37
C LEU A 32 5.19 2.81 8.07
N GLY A 33 4.95 2.13 6.96
CA GLY A 33 3.65 1.65 6.56
C GLY A 33 3.10 0.60 7.53
N LEU A 34 3.91 -0.38 7.94
CA LEU A 34 3.48 -1.39 8.90
C LEU A 34 3.24 -0.78 10.28
N VAL A 35 4.17 0.02 10.78
CA VAL A 35 4.04 0.69 12.08
C VAL A 35 2.83 1.62 12.11
N GLY A 36 2.65 2.45 11.08
CA GLY A 36 1.52 3.36 10.97
C GLY A 36 0.17 2.65 10.90
N ASN A 37 0.04 1.62 10.06
CA ASN A 37 -1.21 0.85 9.98
C ASN A 37 -1.49 0.04 11.25
N PHE A 38 -0.45 -0.45 11.94
CA PHE A 38 -0.60 -1.10 13.24
C PHE A 38 -1.15 -0.13 14.29
N PHE A 39 -0.61 1.09 14.37
CA PHE A 39 -1.14 2.12 15.26
C PHE A 39 -2.57 2.52 14.91
N ASN A 40 -2.91 2.63 13.61
CA ASN A 40 -4.30 2.88 13.20
C ASN A 40 -5.25 1.80 13.73
N ILE A 41 -4.89 0.52 13.60
CA ILE A 41 -5.70 -0.59 14.14
C ILE A 41 -5.86 -0.44 15.65
N LEU A 42 -4.78 -0.18 16.39
CA LEU A 42 -4.84 -0.02 17.86
C LEU A 42 -5.73 1.16 18.28
N VAL A 43 -5.61 2.31 17.61
CA VAL A 43 -6.38 3.51 17.93
C VAL A 43 -7.86 3.29 17.63
N PHE A 44 -8.22 2.82 16.44
CA PHE A 44 -9.61 2.67 16.06
C PHE A 44 -10.31 1.47 16.76
N HIS A 45 -9.56 0.51 17.30
CA HIS A 45 -10.12 -0.54 18.15
C HIS A 45 -10.54 -0.07 19.55
N GLN A 46 -10.15 1.13 19.97
CA GLN A 46 -10.53 1.67 21.28
C GLN A 46 -12.05 1.86 21.37
N PRO A 47 -12.67 1.62 22.55
CA PRO A 47 -14.13 1.71 22.73
C PRO A 47 -14.72 3.06 22.28
N THR A 48 -13.98 4.15 22.46
CA THR A 48 -14.36 5.51 22.08
C THR A 48 -14.65 5.67 20.59
N PHE A 49 -14.00 4.89 19.72
CA PHE A 49 -14.13 5.01 18.27
C PHE A 49 -15.05 3.96 17.64
N ARG A 50 -15.51 2.94 18.40
CA ARG A 50 -16.34 1.84 17.90
C ARG A 50 -17.76 2.25 17.52
N SER A 51 -18.27 3.35 18.07
CA SER A 51 -19.61 3.87 17.74
C SER A 51 -19.66 4.63 16.42
N ASN A 52 -18.50 4.88 15.78
CA ASN A 52 -18.42 5.69 14.59
C ASN A 52 -18.25 4.81 13.33
N PRO A 53 -19.18 4.86 12.36
CA PRO A 53 -19.10 4.06 11.13
C PRO A 53 -17.83 4.35 10.31
N CYS A 54 -17.37 5.61 10.25
CA CYS A 54 -16.09 5.99 9.64
C CYS A 54 -14.91 5.17 10.19
N SER A 55 -14.87 4.90 11.50
CA SER A 55 -13.77 4.13 12.11
C SER A 55 -13.69 2.71 11.55
N PHE A 56 -14.82 2.08 11.24
CA PHE A 56 -14.85 0.75 10.64
C PHE A 56 -14.20 0.73 9.25
N TYR A 57 -14.48 1.74 8.41
CA TYR A 57 -13.85 1.88 7.11
C TYR A 57 -12.33 2.12 7.22
N LEU A 58 -11.88 2.93 8.18
CA LEU A 58 -10.47 3.20 8.40
C LEU A 58 -9.70 2.00 8.96
N ILE A 59 -10.31 1.21 9.86
CA ILE A 59 -9.75 -0.07 10.32
C ILE A 59 -9.61 -1.04 9.14
N THR A 60 -10.66 -1.17 8.33
CA THR A 60 -10.66 -2.06 7.17
C THR A 60 -9.56 -1.65 6.20
N ALA A 61 -9.42 -0.35 5.91
CA ALA A 61 -8.33 0.18 5.10
C ALA A 61 -6.95 -0.15 5.68
N ALA A 62 -6.77 -0.07 7.01
CA ALA A 62 -5.51 -0.39 7.67
C ALA A 62 -5.12 -1.88 7.52
N TYR A 63 -6.06 -2.81 7.71
CA TYR A 63 -5.83 -4.23 7.47
C TYR A 63 -5.47 -4.52 6.00
N VAL A 64 -6.24 -3.94 5.09
CA VAL A 64 -6.03 -4.09 3.64
C VAL A 64 -4.66 -3.54 3.23
N ASN A 65 -4.25 -2.39 3.79
CA ASN A 65 -2.94 -1.80 3.54
C ASN A 65 -1.80 -2.70 4.04
N ILE A 66 -1.94 -3.36 5.19
CA ILE A 66 -0.92 -4.32 5.66
C ILE A 66 -0.77 -5.47 4.66
N ILE A 67 -1.87 -6.05 4.18
CA ILE A 67 -1.82 -7.15 3.20
C ILE A 67 -1.22 -6.66 1.87
N TRP A 68 -1.56 -5.45 1.45
CA TRP A 68 -0.97 -4.82 0.27
C TRP A 68 0.55 -4.62 0.41
N ILE A 69 1.02 -4.14 1.57
CA ILE A 69 2.45 -3.98 1.86
C ILE A 69 3.18 -5.34 1.78
N MET A 70 2.56 -6.40 2.30
CA MET A 70 3.16 -7.74 2.26
C MET A 70 3.22 -8.35 0.85
N THR A 71 2.33 -7.94 -0.06
CA THR A 71 2.22 -8.54 -1.40
C THR A 71 2.96 -7.75 -2.48
N SER A 72 3.06 -6.42 -2.36
CA SER A 72 3.65 -5.57 -3.39
C SER A 72 5.07 -5.09 -3.03
N PRO A 73 5.26 -4.15 -2.09
CA PRO A 73 6.59 -3.63 -1.80
C PRO A 73 7.51 -4.67 -1.16
N LEU A 74 7.00 -5.59 -0.34
CA LEU A 74 7.83 -6.68 0.22
C LEU A 74 8.40 -7.59 -0.87
N SER A 75 7.59 -7.98 -1.86
CA SER A 75 8.11 -8.81 -2.96
C SER A 75 9.10 -8.06 -3.85
N ARG A 76 8.86 -6.75 -4.06
CA ARG A 76 9.78 -5.88 -4.82
C ARG A 76 11.15 -5.76 -4.16
N ILE A 77 11.20 -5.67 -2.82
CA ILE A 77 12.48 -5.64 -2.13
C ILE A 77 13.18 -6.99 -2.13
N LEU A 78 12.45 -8.10 -2.01
CA LEU A 78 13.01 -9.46 -2.14
C LEU A 78 13.66 -9.66 -3.52
N ALA A 79 13.08 -9.11 -4.59
CA ALA A 79 13.68 -9.13 -5.92
C ALA A 79 15.05 -8.41 -5.96
N THR A 80 15.23 -7.33 -5.21
CA THR A 80 16.55 -6.66 -5.09
C THR A 80 17.60 -7.53 -4.39
N PHE A 81 17.19 -8.56 -3.64
CA PHE A 81 18.09 -9.54 -3.03
C PHE A 81 18.20 -10.85 -3.83
N GLN A 82 17.64 -10.91 -5.04
CA GLN A 82 17.56 -12.15 -5.84
C GLN A 82 16.84 -13.30 -5.12
N LEU A 83 15.93 -12.96 -4.19
CA LEU A 83 15.13 -13.91 -3.41
C LEU A 83 13.67 -13.96 -3.89
N ASP A 84 13.38 -13.55 -5.12
CA ASP A 84 12.00 -13.49 -5.62
C ASP A 84 11.53 -14.87 -6.12
N LEU A 85 10.79 -15.58 -5.26
CA LEU A 85 10.08 -16.83 -5.59
C LEU A 85 9.14 -16.68 -6.79
N SER A 86 8.70 -15.46 -7.09
CA SER A 86 7.83 -15.14 -8.22
C SER A 86 8.51 -15.27 -9.58
N GLU A 87 9.84 -15.24 -9.65
CA GLU A 87 10.57 -15.45 -10.92
C GLU A 87 10.53 -16.93 -11.34
N ASN A 88 10.54 -17.83 -10.36
CA ASN A 88 10.56 -19.27 -10.60
C ASN A 88 9.16 -19.87 -10.76
N ILE A 89 8.14 -19.27 -10.14
CA ILE A 89 6.78 -19.85 -10.08
C ILE A 89 5.75 -18.86 -10.66
N SER A 90 5.29 -19.15 -11.88
CA SER A 90 4.34 -18.30 -12.63
C SER A 90 2.99 -18.08 -11.92
N ILE A 91 2.55 -19.07 -11.14
CA ILE A 91 1.31 -18.98 -10.34
C ILE A 91 1.45 -17.95 -9.23
N ILE A 92 2.58 -17.94 -8.52
CA ILE A 92 2.87 -16.96 -7.45
C ILE A 92 2.90 -15.55 -8.04
N CYS A 93 3.50 -15.38 -9.22
CA CYS A 93 3.51 -14.09 -9.92
C CYS A 93 2.11 -13.55 -10.21
N LYS A 94 1.22 -14.41 -10.73
CA LYS A 94 -0.18 -14.04 -11.04
C LYS A 94 -0.97 -13.69 -9.78
N ILE A 95 -0.89 -14.54 -8.74
CA ILE A 95 -1.57 -14.31 -7.46
C ILE A 95 -1.09 -13.00 -6.84
N ARG A 96 0.23 -12.80 -6.76
CA ARG A 96 0.83 -11.57 -6.23
C ARG A 96 0.30 -10.32 -6.93
N ARG A 97 0.26 -10.32 -8.26
CA ARG A 97 -0.24 -9.18 -9.04
C ARG A 97 -1.72 -8.94 -8.80
N SER A 98 -2.52 -10.00 -8.77
CA SER A 98 -3.96 -9.92 -8.51
C SER A 98 -4.27 -9.37 -7.11
N LEU A 99 -3.61 -9.90 -6.07
CA LEU A 99 -3.77 -9.42 -4.69
C LEU A 99 -3.32 -7.96 -4.56
N SER A 100 -2.18 -7.61 -5.14
CA SER A 100 -1.66 -6.24 -5.08
C SER A 100 -2.65 -5.23 -5.68
N TYR A 101 -3.27 -5.55 -6.80
CA TYR A 101 -4.26 -4.67 -7.43
C TYR A 101 -5.56 -4.60 -6.63
N THR A 102 -6.05 -5.76 -6.18
CA THR A 102 -7.30 -5.88 -5.42
C THR A 102 -7.21 -5.13 -4.10
N PHE A 103 -6.16 -5.35 -3.30
CA PHE A 103 -6.02 -4.68 -2.02
C PHE A 103 -5.70 -3.19 -2.15
N SER A 104 -4.98 -2.77 -3.20
CA SER A 104 -4.79 -1.34 -3.46
C SER A 104 -6.12 -0.64 -3.74
N SER A 105 -6.95 -1.24 -4.59
CA SER A 105 -8.28 -0.72 -4.92
C SER A 105 -9.19 -0.72 -3.71
N LEU A 106 -9.19 -1.81 -2.94
CA LEU A 106 -10.02 -1.94 -1.75
C LEU A 106 -9.66 -0.88 -0.69
N SER A 107 -8.37 -0.57 -0.50
CA SER A 107 -7.93 0.50 0.38
C SER A 107 -8.48 1.85 -0.04
N MET A 108 -8.38 2.19 -1.34
CA MET A 108 -8.92 3.45 -1.87
C MET A 108 -10.43 3.53 -1.68
N ILE A 109 -11.15 2.45 -1.97
CA ILE A 109 -12.61 2.38 -1.81
C ILE A 109 -13.01 2.52 -0.34
N SER A 110 -12.31 1.86 0.59
CA SER A 110 -12.58 2.01 2.03
C SER A 110 -12.39 3.46 2.50
N ILE A 111 -11.31 4.12 2.07
CA ILE A 111 -11.10 5.53 2.41
C ILE A 111 -12.19 6.41 1.79
N ALA A 112 -12.56 6.16 0.52
CA ALA A 112 -13.62 6.90 -0.15
C ALA A 112 -14.96 6.78 0.59
N PHE A 113 -15.38 5.58 0.98
CA PHE A 113 -16.57 5.39 1.80
C PHE A 113 -16.45 6.09 3.16
N GLY A 114 -15.30 6.03 3.81
CA GLY A 114 -15.05 6.79 5.05
C GLY A 114 -15.19 8.31 4.88
N THR A 115 -14.80 8.86 3.73
CA THR A 115 -14.99 10.29 3.43
C THR A 115 -16.44 10.65 3.13
N VAL A 116 -17.17 9.77 2.44
CA VAL A 116 -18.61 9.95 2.17
C VAL A 116 -19.39 9.92 3.48
N ASP A 117 -19.11 8.96 4.35
CA ASP A 117 -19.69 8.87 5.69
C ASP A 117 -19.50 10.16 6.50
N ARG A 118 -18.27 10.68 6.53
CA ARG A 118 -17.96 11.95 7.19
C ARG A 118 -18.68 13.16 6.56
N PHE A 119 -18.82 13.16 5.24
CA PHE A 119 -19.58 14.20 4.55
C PHE A 119 -21.05 14.17 4.94
N LEU A 120 -21.67 12.99 4.98
CA LEU A 120 -23.08 12.81 5.38
C LEU A 120 -23.34 13.30 6.82
N ILE A 121 -22.47 12.94 7.77
CA ILE A 121 -22.59 13.38 9.18
C ILE A 121 -22.43 14.90 9.31
N SER A 122 -21.51 15.51 8.54
CA SER A 122 -21.22 16.95 8.61
C SER A 122 -22.25 17.83 7.90
N SER A 123 -23.12 17.26 7.08
CA SER A 123 -24.18 18.00 6.38
C SER A 123 -25.13 18.71 7.35
N SER A 124 -25.63 19.89 6.98
CA SER A 124 -26.60 20.63 7.79
C SER A 124 -28.01 20.03 7.73
N GLN A 125 -28.31 19.25 6.68
CA GLN A 125 -29.63 18.67 6.48
C GLN A 125 -29.75 17.33 7.21
N ILE A 126 -30.85 17.16 7.95
CA ILE A 126 -31.09 15.98 8.78
C ILE A 126 -31.23 14.72 7.92
N GLU A 127 -31.83 14.81 6.73
CA GLU A 127 -32.00 13.69 5.80
C GLU A 127 -30.66 13.06 5.40
N TYR A 128 -29.64 13.87 5.12
CA TYR A 128 -28.31 13.36 4.78
C TYR A 128 -27.58 12.72 5.97
N ARG A 129 -27.82 13.19 7.20
CA ARG A 129 -27.23 12.58 8.41
C ARG A 129 -27.77 11.18 8.71
N GLN A 130 -29.01 10.90 8.31
CA GLN A 130 -29.66 9.60 8.53
C GLN A 130 -29.15 8.50 7.58
N LEU A 131 -28.39 8.86 6.55
CA LEU A 131 -27.81 7.94 5.57
C LEU A 131 -26.42 7.41 5.97
N SER A 132 -25.85 7.92 7.07
CA SER A 132 -24.55 7.51 7.65
C SER A 132 -24.75 6.42 8.71
#